data_AF-A0AB38YWW8-F1
#
_entry.id   AF-A0AB38YWW8-F1
#
_cell.length_a   1.000
_cell.length_b   1.000
_cell.length_c   1.000
_cell.angle_alpha   90.00
_cell.angle_beta   90.00
_cell.angle_gamma   90.00
#
_symmetry.space_group_name_H-M   'P 1'
#
loop_
_entity.id
_entity.type
_entity.pdbx_description
1 polymer ?
#
loop_
_entity_poly.entity_id
_entity_poly.type
_entity_poly.pdbx_seq_one_letter_code
_entity_poly.pdbx_strand_id
1 'polypeptide(L)'
;MTWIASVKNRRIESDHHRWSGWFKADHFSNRFESPQQLQRLLLLMLLMTTILLVSSILLIQHVQKRHHVDQKMIALTILNQQFMSESLEILRSDSLQNRINLSATHQQFQNDLAEIASDTSAYQRVMIDWQALSHSIERIQADPNLARQVQFLHLSMQLSMPEIQSNYAQLIELLQHQPADIGHLKLAQQQEQSASQLLKWGHSPILPEQATPQTVHDFIEDTQQFRAGILRQLLGDPVQGLNAVQDPLQRALLQDIQLEFDSALQPKIERVLLQPDQVEQLWQAYWQLPKQSEQLLQSLDRLAKSQNNMFAILLISVVVIALLGLAYATWQLMRLSMRKFADTAQQLESAYETSQHQHAILRLLNEISDFAEGDLRRPATVSEDFTGTIADALNLMLQQYRHLIDSVQRSVTELDQARLTLLQVEQIATHLTHHVQHSVQTDTTEMSGCDAKEQQLGLYLQQLNAIIKELELAISGYQLEMIE
;
A
#
# COMPACT_ATOMS: atom_id res chain seq x y z
N MET A 1 24.20 -47.12 34.97
CA MET A 1 24.80 -47.42 33.65
C MET A 1 24.94 -46.09 32.89
N THR A 2 25.99 -45.31 33.16
CA THR A 2 27.19 -45.21 32.30
C THR A 2 26.83 -44.59 30.93
N TRP A 3 27.30 -43.41 30.51
CA TRP A 3 28.67 -42.90 30.56
C TRP A 3 28.69 -41.40 30.23
N ILE A 4 29.63 -40.67 30.83
CA ILE A 4 29.95 -39.25 30.62
C ILE A 4 30.92 -39.13 29.45
N ALA A 5 30.75 -38.16 28.53
CA ALA A 5 31.86 -37.67 27.70
C ALA A 5 31.65 -36.22 27.23
N SER A 6 32.28 -35.31 27.97
CA SER A 6 32.95 -34.07 27.56
C SER A 6 33.02 -33.73 26.06
N VAL A 7 32.48 -32.56 25.68
CA VAL A 7 32.96 -31.76 24.53
C VAL A 7 33.06 -30.28 24.90
N LYS A 8 34.25 -29.93 25.39
CA LYS A 8 35.06 -28.72 25.13
C LYS A 8 34.35 -27.47 24.54
N ASN A 9 34.17 -26.52 25.45
CA ASN A 9 34.10 -25.06 25.31
C ASN A 9 34.77 -24.49 24.03
N ARG A 10 33.97 -23.90 23.13
CA ARG A 10 34.42 -22.89 22.15
C ARG A 10 33.67 -21.59 22.44
N ARG A 11 34.40 -20.60 22.96
CA ARG A 11 33.96 -19.21 23.04
C ARG A 11 33.58 -18.74 21.63
N ILE A 12 32.35 -18.29 21.48
CA ILE A 12 31.92 -17.50 20.32
C ILE A 12 32.29 -16.06 20.69
N GLU A 13 33.36 -15.55 20.10
CA GLU A 13 33.67 -14.12 20.10
C GLU A 13 32.49 -13.37 19.47
N SER A 14 31.92 -12.45 20.25
CA SER A 14 30.87 -11.55 19.81
C SER A 14 31.49 -10.44 18.96
N ASP A 15 31.50 -10.61 17.65
CA ASP A 15 31.76 -9.50 16.73
C ASP A 15 30.59 -8.51 16.79
N HIS A 16 30.80 -7.43 17.54
CA HIS A 16 29.96 -6.23 17.50
C HIS A 16 30.15 -5.50 16.17
N HIS A 17 29.61 -6.06 15.08
CA HIS A 17 29.37 -5.29 13.87
C HIS A 17 28.21 -4.31 14.10
N ARG A 18 28.57 -3.07 14.44
CA ARG A 18 27.68 -1.91 14.46
C ARG A 18 26.98 -1.77 13.10
N TRP A 19 25.69 -2.06 13.04
CA TRP A 19 24.78 -1.79 11.92
C TRP A 19 24.44 -0.28 11.75
N SER A 20 25.38 0.63 12.04
CA SER A 20 25.14 2.09 12.00
C SER A 20 25.61 2.71 10.68
N GLY A 21 25.17 2.18 9.54
CA GLY A 21 25.72 2.56 8.23
C GLY A 21 24.75 2.70 7.05
N TRP A 22 23.44 2.44 7.21
CA TRP A 22 22.52 2.42 6.05
C TRP A 22 21.72 3.72 5.83
N PHE A 23 21.85 4.72 6.70
CA PHE A 23 21.14 6.02 6.58
C PHE A 23 22.00 7.19 7.08
N LYS A 24 23.12 7.51 6.41
CA LYS A 24 23.78 8.81 6.62
C LYS A 24 23.09 9.87 5.76
N ALA A 25 22.20 10.66 6.38
CA ALA A 25 21.48 11.77 5.77
C ALA A 25 22.43 12.86 5.19
N ASP A 26 23.64 12.92 5.71
CA ASP A 26 24.66 13.94 5.40
C ASP A 26 25.10 13.87 3.93
N HIS A 27 25.21 12.66 3.37
CA HIS A 27 25.53 12.45 1.95
C HIS A 27 24.37 12.78 1.00
N PHE A 28 23.12 12.77 1.49
CA PHE A 28 21.97 13.24 0.71
C PHE A 28 21.89 14.77 0.71
N SER A 29 22.29 15.45 1.80
CA SER A 29 22.13 16.90 1.94
C SER A 29 22.87 17.73 0.89
N ASN A 30 24.09 17.33 0.48
CA ASN A 30 24.87 18.04 -0.55
C ASN A 30 24.23 17.96 -1.96
N ARG A 31 23.26 17.05 -2.18
CA ARG A 31 22.57 16.86 -3.45
C ARG A 31 21.28 17.67 -3.60
N PHE A 32 20.91 18.55 -2.67
CA PHE A 32 19.70 19.38 -2.79
C PHE A 32 20.00 20.85 -2.49
N GLU A 33 19.62 21.77 -3.38
CA GLU A 33 19.90 23.23 -3.24
C GLU A 33 19.13 23.90 -2.09
N SER A 34 18.12 23.24 -1.52
CA SER A 34 17.48 23.71 -0.28
C SER A 34 17.26 22.55 0.70
N PRO A 35 17.93 22.53 1.86
CA PRO A 35 17.74 21.48 2.87
C PRO A 35 16.28 21.40 3.35
N GLN A 36 15.56 22.52 3.28
CA GLN A 36 14.15 22.62 3.67
C GLN A 36 13.18 21.89 2.73
N GLN A 37 13.40 21.86 1.40
CA GLN A 37 12.51 21.14 0.47
C GLN A 37 12.71 19.63 0.57
N LEU A 38 13.95 19.18 0.71
CA LEU A 38 14.27 17.76 0.96
C LEU A 38 13.61 17.29 2.26
N GLN A 39 13.75 18.06 3.35
CA GLN A 39 13.17 17.72 4.65
C GLN A 39 11.65 17.64 4.59
N ARG A 40 10.98 18.55 3.87
CA ARG A 40 9.51 18.51 3.67
C ARG A 40 9.07 17.27 2.87
N LEU A 41 9.80 16.91 1.80
CA LEU A 41 9.49 15.71 1.01
C LEU A 41 9.73 14.41 1.80
N LEU A 42 10.80 14.35 2.61
CA LEU A 42 11.08 13.22 3.49
C LEU A 42 10.02 13.08 4.59
N LEU A 43 9.61 14.18 5.22
CA LEU A 43 8.52 14.19 6.19
C LEU A 43 7.19 13.78 5.57
N LEU A 44 6.89 14.23 4.35
CA LEU A 44 5.69 13.82 3.61
C LEU A 44 5.72 12.32 3.30
N MET A 45 6.86 11.78 2.84
CA MET A 45 7.00 10.34 2.62
C MET A 45 6.84 9.55 3.91
N LEU A 46 7.44 9.98 5.01
CA LEU A 46 7.30 9.32 6.31
C LEU A 46 5.83 9.35 6.80
N LEU A 47 5.15 10.47 6.61
CA LEU A 47 3.72 10.59 6.92
C LEU A 47 2.89 9.63 6.04
N MET A 48 3.14 9.58 4.73
CA MET A 48 2.40 8.69 3.83
C MET A 48 2.67 7.21 4.10
N THR A 49 3.91 6.82 4.45
CA THR A 49 4.20 5.43 4.83
C THR A 49 3.53 5.04 6.14
N THR A 50 3.46 5.95 7.12
CA THR A 50 2.72 5.68 8.37
C THR A 50 1.21 5.54 8.13
N ILE A 51 0.60 6.41 7.32
CA ILE A 51 -0.82 6.29 6.93
C ILE A 51 -1.06 4.96 6.20
N LEU A 52 -0.17 4.60 5.27
CA LEU A 52 -0.28 3.36 4.51
C LEU A 52 -0.19 2.13 5.42
N LEU A 53 0.73 2.13 6.39
CA LEU A 53 0.90 1.05 7.35
C LEU A 53 -0.32 0.91 8.27
N VAL A 54 -0.81 2.02 8.84
CA VAL A 54 -2.00 2.02 9.70
C VAL A 54 -3.24 1.58 8.92
N SER A 55 -3.47 2.15 7.74
CA SER A 55 -4.63 1.78 6.90
C SER A 55 -4.57 0.32 6.43
N SER A 56 -3.37 -0.21 6.16
CA SER A 56 -3.17 -1.62 5.83
C SER A 56 -3.51 -2.55 7.00
N ILE A 57 -3.06 -2.22 8.22
CA ILE A 57 -3.42 -2.99 9.43
C ILE A 57 -4.94 -2.97 9.66
N LEU A 58 -5.57 -1.80 9.55
CA LEU A 58 -7.02 -1.66 9.71
C LEU A 58 -7.79 -2.45 8.63
N LEU A 59 -7.30 -2.47 7.39
CA LEU A 59 -7.87 -3.29 6.31
C LEU A 59 -7.76 -4.78 6.62
N ILE A 60 -6.59 -5.24 7.05
CA ILE A 60 -6.38 -6.66 7.39
C ILE A 60 -7.32 -7.07 8.53
N GLN A 61 -7.43 -6.27 9.59
CA GLN A 61 -8.35 -6.53 10.70
C GLN A 61 -9.82 -6.56 10.24
N HIS A 62 -10.21 -5.61 9.39
CA HIS A 62 -11.57 -5.53 8.85
C HIS A 62 -11.91 -6.73 7.97
N VAL A 63 -10.99 -7.12 7.07
CA VAL A 63 -11.14 -8.29 6.19
C VAL A 63 -11.20 -9.58 6.99
N GLN A 64 -10.34 -9.74 8.01
CA GLN A 64 -10.33 -10.92 8.87
C GLN A 64 -11.64 -11.06 9.67
N LYS A 65 -12.12 -9.95 10.27
CA LYS A 65 -13.41 -9.94 10.98
C LYS A 65 -14.55 -10.32 10.04
N ARG A 66 -14.56 -9.76 8.82
CA ARG A 66 -15.59 -10.06 7.82
C ARG A 66 -15.56 -11.52 7.38
N HIS A 67 -14.38 -12.06 7.12
CA HIS A 67 -14.22 -13.46 6.75
C HIS A 67 -14.77 -14.41 7.84
N HIS A 68 -14.54 -14.08 9.12
CA HIS A 68 -15.11 -14.83 10.24
C HIS A 68 -16.64 -14.80 10.22
N VAL A 69 -17.24 -13.63 10.02
CA VAL A 69 -18.70 -13.48 9.93
C VAL A 69 -19.26 -14.25 8.73
N ASP A 70 -18.65 -14.14 7.55
CA ASP A 70 -19.12 -14.82 6.34
C ASP A 70 -19.08 -16.35 6.50
N GLN A 71 -18.02 -16.90 7.12
CA GLN A 71 -17.94 -18.33 7.45
C GLN A 71 -19.06 -18.77 8.39
N LYS A 72 -19.31 -18.00 9.45
CA LYS A 72 -20.39 -18.28 10.41
C LYS A 72 -21.76 -18.16 9.78
N MET A 73 -21.99 -17.20 8.88
CA MET A 73 -23.24 -17.07 8.13
C MET A 73 -23.54 -18.28 7.24
N ILE A 74 -22.52 -18.84 6.59
CA ILE A 74 -22.65 -20.09 5.83
C ILE A 74 -22.99 -21.25 6.76
N ALA A 75 -22.28 -21.36 7.90
CA ALA A 75 -22.56 -22.39 8.90
C ALA A 75 -24.00 -22.31 9.43
N LEU A 76 -24.48 -21.11 9.79
CA LEU A 76 -25.85 -20.87 10.23
C LEU A 76 -26.88 -21.26 9.16
N THR A 77 -26.59 -20.97 7.89
CA THR A 77 -27.46 -21.40 6.77
C THR A 77 -27.57 -22.92 6.69
N ILE A 78 -26.46 -23.63 6.84
CA ILE A 78 -26.41 -25.09 6.83
C ILE A 78 -27.14 -25.66 8.05
N LEU A 79 -26.84 -25.15 9.25
CA LEU A 79 -27.50 -25.57 10.50
C LEU A 79 -29.01 -25.36 10.41
N ASN A 80 -29.46 -24.26 9.83
CA ASN A 80 -30.89 -24.02 9.62
C ASN A 80 -31.54 -25.06 8.68
N GLN A 81 -30.86 -25.49 7.63
CA GLN A 81 -31.34 -26.58 6.77
C GLN A 81 -31.35 -27.92 7.51
N GLN A 82 -30.37 -28.17 8.37
CA GLN A 82 -30.29 -29.39 9.18
C GLN A 82 -31.45 -29.50 10.17
N PHE A 83 -31.89 -28.39 10.79
CA PHE A 83 -33.05 -28.41 11.70
C PHE A 83 -34.29 -29.04 11.08
N MET A 84 -34.57 -28.73 9.81
CA MET A 84 -35.73 -29.30 9.11
C MET A 84 -35.59 -30.83 9.01
N SER A 85 -34.45 -31.33 8.55
CA SER A 85 -34.22 -32.76 8.41
C SER A 85 -34.18 -33.50 9.75
N GLU A 86 -33.52 -32.94 10.76
CA GLU A 86 -33.34 -33.57 12.06
C GLU A 86 -34.65 -33.59 12.85
N SER A 87 -35.46 -32.52 12.77
CA SER A 87 -36.79 -32.48 13.39
C SER A 87 -37.73 -33.51 12.76
N LEU A 88 -37.70 -33.67 11.44
CA LEU A 88 -38.45 -34.71 10.74
C LEU A 88 -37.99 -36.12 11.14
N GLU A 89 -36.69 -36.32 11.29
CA GLU A 89 -36.14 -37.62 11.62
C GLU A 89 -36.47 -38.06 13.06
N ILE A 90 -36.59 -37.12 14.00
CA ILE A 90 -37.09 -37.39 15.35
C ILE A 90 -38.54 -37.84 15.35
N LEU A 91 -39.36 -37.27 14.45
CA LEU A 91 -40.74 -37.72 14.28
C LEU A 91 -40.84 -39.08 13.58
N ARG A 92 -39.81 -39.47 12.81
CA ARG A 92 -39.75 -40.76 12.11
C ARG A 92 -39.12 -41.88 12.92
N SER A 93 -38.23 -41.56 13.85
CA SER A 93 -37.41 -42.53 14.57
C SER A 93 -37.31 -42.18 16.06
N ASP A 94 -37.50 -43.17 16.93
CA ASP A 94 -37.34 -43.02 18.38
C ASP A 94 -35.86 -43.06 18.81
N SER A 95 -34.97 -42.52 17.98
CA SER A 95 -33.55 -42.57 18.28
C SER A 95 -33.21 -41.42 19.25
N LEU A 96 -32.82 -41.80 20.47
CA LEU A 96 -32.27 -40.87 21.45
C LEU A 96 -31.07 -40.10 20.87
N GLN A 97 -30.33 -40.73 19.96
CA GLN A 97 -29.22 -40.11 19.23
C GLN A 97 -29.67 -38.92 18.37
N ASN A 98 -30.79 -39.01 17.65
CA ASN A 98 -31.27 -37.92 16.81
C ASN A 98 -31.71 -36.71 17.65
N ARG A 99 -32.26 -36.95 18.84
CA ARG A 99 -32.57 -35.87 19.80
C ARG A 99 -31.30 -35.19 20.32
N ILE A 100 -30.27 -35.97 20.66
CA ILE A 100 -28.97 -35.42 21.07
C ILE A 100 -28.38 -34.57 19.94
N ASN A 101 -28.37 -35.10 18.70
CA ASN A 101 -27.86 -34.37 17.55
C ASN A 101 -28.61 -33.05 17.35
N LEU A 102 -29.95 -33.06 17.36
CA LEU A 102 -30.73 -31.83 17.21
C LEU A 102 -30.46 -30.81 18.33
N SER A 103 -30.32 -31.27 19.58
CA SER A 103 -29.95 -30.38 20.69
C SER A 103 -28.55 -29.78 20.51
N ALA A 104 -27.60 -30.54 19.96
CA ALA A 104 -26.26 -30.07 19.66
C ALA A 104 -26.25 -29.06 18.51
N THR A 105 -27.00 -29.33 17.43
CA THR A 105 -27.21 -28.40 16.30
C THR A 105 -27.83 -27.10 16.79
N HIS A 106 -28.82 -27.18 17.68
CA HIS A 106 -29.50 -26.03 18.29
C HIS A 106 -28.53 -25.17 19.10
N GLN A 107 -27.75 -25.80 19.98
CA GLN A 107 -26.74 -25.11 20.77
C GLN A 107 -25.62 -24.51 19.89
N GLN A 108 -25.19 -25.22 18.86
CA GLN A 108 -24.18 -24.72 17.93
C GLN A 108 -24.68 -23.48 17.19
N PHE A 109 -25.92 -23.49 16.70
CA PHE A 109 -26.52 -22.32 16.04
C PHE A 109 -26.58 -21.13 16.99
N GLN A 110 -27.00 -21.33 18.24
CA GLN A 110 -27.06 -20.25 19.24
C GLN A 110 -25.67 -19.65 19.50
N ASN A 111 -24.65 -20.49 19.63
CA ASN A 111 -23.27 -20.04 19.84
C ASN A 111 -22.73 -19.27 18.62
N ASP A 112 -22.93 -19.81 17.41
CA ASP A 112 -22.49 -19.17 16.16
C ASP A 112 -23.20 -17.82 15.93
N LEU A 113 -24.48 -17.73 16.29
CA LEU A 113 -25.25 -16.49 16.23
C LEU A 113 -24.77 -15.44 17.24
N ALA A 114 -24.34 -15.86 18.43
CA ALA A 114 -23.78 -14.97 19.45
C ALA A 114 -22.42 -14.41 19.05
N GLU A 115 -21.58 -15.19 18.35
CA GLU A 115 -20.27 -14.72 17.86
C GLU A 115 -20.38 -13.60 16.82
N ILE A 116 -21.45 -13.58 16.02
CA ILE A 116 -21.70 -12.56 14.99
C ILE A 116 -22.62 -11.43 15.48
N ALA A 117 -22.80 -11.29 16.79
CA ALA A 117 -23.67 -10.29 17.38
C ALA A 117 -23.34 -8.87 16.91
N SER A 118 -24.38 -8.13 16.53
CA SER A 118 -24.25 -6.73 16.09
C SER A 118 -25.51 -5.93 16.43
N ASP A 119 -25.36 -4.62 16.64
CA ASP A 119 -26.47 -3.71 16.93
C ASP A 119 -27.31 -3.35 15.68
N THR A 120 -27.26 -4.17 14.63
CA THR A 120 -27.99 -3.92 13.39
C THR A 120 -29.44 -4.39 13.50
N SER A 121 -30.36 -3.65 12.87
CA SER A 121 -31.77 -4.09 12.77
C SER A 121 -31.92 -5.42 12.04
N ALA A 122 -31.00 -5.72 11.11
CA ALA A 122 -30.93 -7.01 10.42
C ALA A 122 -30.60 -8.16 11.41
N TYR A 123 -29.64 -7.97 12.32
CA TYR A 123 -29.31 -8.94 13.35
C TYR A 123 -30.46 -9.16 14.33
N GLN A 124 -31.12 -8.09 14.78
CA GLN A 124 -32.31 -8.18 15.63
C GLN A 124 -33.42 -8.99 14.97
N ARG A 125 -33.61 -8.85 13.65
CA ARG A 125 -34.58 -9.64 12.90
C ARG A 125 -34.21 -11.13 12.90
N VAL A 126 -32.94 -11.46 12.65
CA VAL A 126 -32.44 -12.85 12.72
C VAL A 126 -32.70 -13.43 14.12
N MET A 127 -32.45 -12.67 15.18
CA MET A 127 -32.68 -13.13 16.55
C MET A 127 -34.16 -13.43 16.83
N ILE A 128 -35.08 -12.59 16.34
CA ILE A 128 -36.53 -12.82 16.46
C ILE A 128 -36.94 -14.09 15.69
N ASP A 129 -36.50 -14.22 14.44
CA ASP A 129 -36.86 -15.37 13.60
C ASP A 129 -36.24 -16.66 14.17
N TRP A 130 -35.01 -16.60 14.70
CA TRP A 130 -34.35 -17.70 15.42
C TRP A 130 -35.12 -18.10 16.68
N GLN A 131 -35.54 -17.13 17.49
CA GLN A 131 -36.27 -17.43 18.73
C GLN A 131 -37.60 -18.13 18.46
N ALA A 132 -38.31 -17.72 17.38
CA ALA A 132 -39.52 -18.40 16.94
C ALA A 132 -39.24 -19.86 16.52
N LEU A 133 -38.18 -20.08 15.73
CA LEU A 133 -37.76 -21.41 15.29
C LEU A 133 -37.33 -22.29 16.48
N SER A 134 -36.49 -21.75 17.37
CA SER A 134 -36.01 -22.38 18.60
C SER A 134 -37.17 -22.89 19.45
N HIS A 135 -38.18 -22.06 19.66
CA HIS A 135 -39.36 -22.42 20.45
C HIS A 135 -40.15 -23.57 19.81
N SER A 136 -40.28 -23.59 18.49
CA SER A 136 -40.92 -24.70 17.78
C SER A 136 -40.11 -26.00 17.91
N ILE A 137 -38.78 -25.93 17.78
CA ILE A 137 -37.87 -27.07 17.97
C ILE A 137 -37.99 -27.64 19.38
N GLU A 138 -37.96 -26.77 20.40
CA GLU A 138 -38.09 -27.16 21.80
C GLU A 138 -39.43 -27.84 22.08
N ARG A 139 -40.53 -27.34 21.51
CA ARG A 139 -41.85 -27.96 21.62
C ARG A 139 -41.90 -29.36 21.02
N ILE A 140 -41.25 -29.57 19.87
CA ILE A 140 -41.18 -30.89 19.24
C ILE A 140 -40.37 -31.87 20.10
N GLN A 141 -39.35 -31.38 20.80
CA GLN A 141 -38.54 -32.19 21.71
C GLN A 141 -39.17 -32.43 23.08
N ALA A 142 -40.14 -31.60 23.50
CA ALA A 142 -40.68 -31.60 24.85
C ALA A 142 -41.42 -32.89 25.22
N ASP A 143 -42.16 -33.51 24.28
CA ASP A 143 -42.85 -34.77 24.52
C ASP A 143 -42.58 -35.82 23.41
N PRO A 144 -41.53 -36.65 23.60
CA PRO A 144 -41.20 -37.73 22.68
C PRO A 144 -42.29 -38.80 22.57
N ASN A 145 -43.08 -39.02 23.62
CA ASN A 145 -44.13 -40.03 23.60
C ASN A 145 -45.30 -39.56 22.75
N LEU A 146 -45.66 -38.29 22.84
CA LEU A 146 -46.71 -37.70 22.00
C LEU A 146 -46.33 -37.70 20.53
N ALA A 147 -45.09 -37.29 20.22
CA ALA A 147 -44.53 -37.38 18.86
C ALA A 147 -44.65 -38.80 18.28
N ARG A 148 -44.29 -39.82 19.08
CA ARG A 148 -44.44 -41.23 18.70
C ARG A 148 -45.90 -41.63 18.45
N GLN A 149 -46.83 -41.17 19.28
CA GLN A 149 -48.26 -41.47 19.11
C GLN A 149 -48.82 -40.86 17.83
N VAL A 150 -48.49 -39.60 17.54
CA VAL A 150 -48.86 -38.92 16.29
C VAL A 150 -48.28 -39.65 15.07
N GLN A 151 -47.01 -40.09 15.14
CA GLN A 151 -46.40 -40.87 14.08
C GLN A 151 -47.11 -42.21 13.87
N PHE A 152 -47.43 -42.93 14.94
CA PHE A 152 -48.15 -44.20 14.82
C PHE A 152 -49.54 -44.04 14.24
N LEU A 153 -50.22 -42.94 14.56
CA LEU A 153 -51.49 -42.59 13.93
C LEU A 153 -51.29 -42.37 12.43
N HIS A 154 -50.32 -41.56 12.04
CA HIS A 154 -49.97 -41.30 10.64
C HIS A 154 -49.71 -42.59 9.85
N LEU A 155 -48.84 -43.47 10.37
CA LEU A 155 -48.54 -44.76 9.73
C LEU A 155 -49.77 -45.66 9.60
N SER A 156 -50.63 -45.70 10.63
CA SER A 156 -51.86 -46.48 10.52
C SER A 156 -52.84 -45.91 9.52
N MET A 157 -52.97 -44.58 9.42
CA MET A 157 -53.82 -43.98 8.39
C MET A 157 -53.32 -44.34 6.98
N GLN A 158 -52.00 -44.36 6.76
CA GLN A 158 -51.43 -44.75 5.46
C GLN A 158 -51.68 -46.20 5.09
N LEU A 159 -51.72 -47.10 6.08
CA LEU A 159 -51.92 -48.52 5.85
C LEU A 159 -53.41 -48.88 5.73
N SER A 160 -54.25 -48.32 6.59
CA SER A 160 -55.66 -48.70 6.75
C SER A 160 -56.63 -47.93 5.84
N MET A 161 -56.36 -46.65 5.55
CA MET A 161 -57.30 -45.84 4.76
C MET A 161 -57.46 -46.31 3.31
N PRO A 162 -56.42 -46.80 2.60
CA PRO A 162 -56.60 -47.34 1.25
C PRO A 162 -57.53 -48.56 1.21
N GLU A 163 -57.49 -49.41 2.23
CA GLU A 163 -58.38 -50.56 2.36
C GLU A 163 -59.82 -50.12 2.61
N ILE A 164 -60.02 -49.16 3.52
CA ILE A 164 -61.31 -48.52 3.77
C ILE A 164 -61.90 -47.90 2.49
N GLN A 165 -61.07 -47.18 1.71
CA GLN A 165 -61.49 -46.58 0.44
C GLN A 165 -61.88 -47.63 -0.60
N SER A 166 -61.11 -48.71 -0.72
CA SER A 166 -61.41 -49.83 -1.60
C SER A 166 -62.76 -50.46 -1.26
N ASN A 167 -63.02 -50.71 0.02
CA ASN A 167 -64.29 -51.29 0.48
C ASN A 167 -65.47 -50.35 0.26
N TYR A 168 -65.28 -49.03 0.44
CA TYR A 168 -66.31 -48.04 0.11
C TYR A 168 -66.59 -47.94 -1.40
N ALA A 169 -65.56 -48.02 -2.24
CA ALA A 169 -65.74 -48.03 -3.69
C ALA A 169 -66.56 -49.24 -4.16
N GLN A 170 -66.27 -50.43 -3.61
CA GLN A 170 -67.05 -51.64 -3.86
C GLN A 170 -68.49 -51.51 -3.35
N LEU A 171 -68.69 -50.94 -2.16
CA LEU A 171 -70.02 -50.69 -1.62
C LEU A 171 -70.82 -49.75 -2.54
N ILE A 172 -70.22 -48.67 -3.02
CA ILE A 172 -70.85 -47.72 -3.94
C ILE A 172 -71.28 -48.42 -5.24
N GLU A 173 -70.44 -49.30 -5.79
CA GLU A 173 -70.76 -50.07 -7.00
C GLU A 173 -71.98 -50.96 -6.80
N LEU A 174 -72.08 -51.66 -5.66
CA LEU A 174 -73.23 -52.50 -5.32
C LEU A 174 -74.51 -51.67 -5.13
N LEU A 175 -74.42 -50.51 -4.48
CA LEU A 175 -75.54 -49.61 -4.22
C LEU A 175 -76.10 -48.97 -5.50
N GLN A 176 -75.26 -48.71 -6.51
CA GLN A 176 -75.68 -48.13 -7.79
C GLN A 176 -76.65 -49.04 -8.57
N HIS A 177 -76.56 -50.35 -8.37
CA HIS A 177 -77.39 -51.33 -9.08
C HIS A 177 -78.76 -51.57 -8.40
N GLN A 178 -79.04 -50.93 -7.25
CA GLN A 178 -80.27 -51.11 -6.47
C GLN A 178 -81.05 -49.78 -6.29
N PRO A 179 -82.26 -49.63 -6.88
CA PRO A 179 -82.99 -48.36 -6.89
C PRO A 179 -83.57 -47.93 -5.52
N ALA A 180 -83.66 -48.84 -4.54
CA ALA A 180 -84.17 -48.55 -3.19
C ALA A 180 -83.13 -47.86 -2.29
N ASP A 181 -81.89 -47.72 -2.75
CA ASP A 181 -80.73 -47.48 -1.88
C ASP A 181 -80.12 -46.08 -1.98
N ILE A 182 -80.86 -45.11 -2.52
CA ILE A 182 -80.37 -43.75 -2.83
C ILE A 182 -79.78 -43.05 -1.60
N GLY A 183 -80.38 -43.27 -0.41
CA GLY A 183 -79.88 -42.72 0.85
C GLY A 183 -78.51 -43.28 1.23
N HIS A 184 -78.34 -44.60 1.15
CA HIS A 184 -77.07 -45.25 1.44
C HIS A 184 -76.02 -44.98 0.37
N LEU A 185 -76.41 -44.86 -0.91
CA LEU A 185 -75.52 -44.48 -2.00
C LEU A 185 -74.92 -43.09 -1.76
N LYS A 186 -75.77 -42.10 -1.43
CA LYS A 186 -75.30 -40.75 -1.12
C LYS A 186 -74.38 -40.74 0.10
N LEU A 187 -74.76 -41.47 1.16
CA LEU A 187 -73.93 -41.55 2.37
C LEU A 187 -72.61 -42.27 2.09
N ALA A 188 -72.59 -43.35 1.32
CA ALA A 188 -71.37 -44.07 0.93
C ALA A 188 -70.44 -43.19 0.09
N GLN A 189 -70.97 -42.42 -0.86
CA GLN A 189 -70.20 -41.42 -1.62
C GLN A 189 -69.62 -40.34 -0.71
N GLN A 190 -70.40 -39.84 0.26
CA GLN A 190 -69.89 -38.89 1.26
C GLN A 190 -68.79 -39.52 2.12
N GLN A 191 -68.94 -40.77 2.54
CA GLN A 191 -67.94 -41.48 3.33
C GLN A 191 -66.65 -41.75 2.54
N GLU A 192 -66.73 -42.05 1.24
CA GLU A 192 -65.54 -42.14 0.37
C GLU A 192 -64.79 -40.81 0.31
N GLN A 193 -65.50 -39.68 0.20
CA GLN A 193 -64.89 -38.35 0.27
C GLN A 193 -64.27 -38.07 1.64
N SER A 194 -64.96 -38.41 2.73
CA SER A 194 -64.43 -38.30 4.08
C SER A 194 -63.21 -39.19 4.29
N ALA A 195 -63.19 -40.41 3.75
CA ALA A 195 -62.03 -41.28 3.77
C ALA A 195 -60.86 -40.65 2.99
N SER A 196 -61.13 -40.03 1.84
CA SER A 196 -60.13 -39.27 1.08
C SER A 196 -59.61 -38.03 1.84
N GLN A 197 -60.45 -37.36 2.63
CA GLN A 197 -60.04 -36.27 3.52
C GLN A 197 -59.16 -36.80 4.66
N LEU A 198 -59.61 -37.82 5.41
CA LEU A 198 -58.85 -38.57 6.42
C LEU A 198 -57.50 -39.07 5.91
N LEU A 199 -57.44 -39.55 4.68
CA LEU A 199 -56.21 -39.97 4.06
C LEU A 199 -55.30 -38.77 3.75
N LYS A 200 -55.81 -37.61 3.34
CA LYS A 200 -55.00 -36.38 3.21
C LYS A 200 -54.37 -35.97 4.54
N TRP A 201 -55.08 -36.17 5.65
CA TRP A 201 -54.53 -35.99 6.99
C TRP A 201 -53.39 -36.99 7.28
N GLY A 202 -53.53 -38.25 6.85
CA GLY A 202 -52.52 -39.31 6.95
C GLY A 202 -51.39 -39.26 5.90
N HIS A 203 -51.51 -38.49 4.82
CA HIS A 203 -50.60 -38.48 3.67
C HIS A 203 -49.65 -37.30 3.60
N SER A 204 -49.45 -36.50 4.65
CA SER A 204 -48.45 -35.44 4.59
C SER A 204 -47.12 -35.84 5.25
N PRO A 205 -46.16 -36.41 4.48
CA PRO A 205 -44.74 -36.16 4.68
C PRO A 205 -44.27 -34.88 3.97
N ILE A 206 -45.12 -34.26 3.13
CA ILE A 206 -44.90 -33.00 2.38
C ILE A 206 -46.23 -32.24 2.36
N LEU A 207 -46.20 -30.96 2.73
CA LEU A 207 -47.33 -30.07 3.00
C LEU A 207 -48.02 -29.49 1.76
N PRO A 208 -49.36 -29.29 1.77
CA PRO A 208 -49.97 -28.16 1.07
C PRO A 208 -49.63 -26.84 1.79
N GLU A 209 -49.51 -25.74 1.04
CA GLU A 209 -48.95 -24.44 1.45
C GLU A 209 -49.52 -23.78 2.73
N GLN A 210 -50.61 -24.26 3.34
CA GLN A 210 -51.32 -23.57 4.42
C GLN A 210 -52.03 -24.54 5.39
N ALA A 211 -51.31 -25.10 6.36
CA ALA A 211 -51.91 -25.72 7.55
C ALA A 211 -52.09 -24.65 8.65
N THR A 212 -53.30 -24.48 9.19
CA THR A 212 -53.64 -23.46 10.19
C THR A 212 -53.81 -24.09 11.59
N PRO A 213 -53.95 -23.30 12.66
CA PRO A 213 -54.29 -23.86 13.99
C PRO A 213 -55.63 -24.61 14.07
N GLN A 214 -56.60 -24.28 13.20
CA GLN A 214 -57.95 -24.89 13.21
C GLN A 214 -57.96 -26.36 12.77
N THR A 215 -56.96 -26.77 11.99
CA THR A 215 -56.90 -28.10 11.39
C THR A 215 -56.84 -29.27 12.40
N VAL A 216 -56.44 -29.06 13.67
CA VAL A 216 -56.49 -30.14 14.69
C VAL A 216 -57.91 -30.47 15.08
N HIS A 217 -58.74 -29.45 15.28
CA HIS A 217 -60.14 -29.62 15.61
C HIS A 217 -60.90 -30.26 14.45
N ASP A 218 -60.64 -29.79 13.22
CA ASP A 218 -61.24 -30.31 12.00
C ASP A 218 -60.91 -31.81 11.82
N PHE A 219 -59.66 -32.22 12.08
CA PHE A 219 -59.28 -33.64 12.03
C PHE A 219 -60.09 -34.51 13.01
N ILE A 220 -60.27 -34.03 14.24
CA ILE A 220 -61.02 -34.73 15.28
C ILE A 220 -62.50 -34.85 14.86
N GLU A 221 -63.06 -33.75 14.37
CA GLU A 221 -64.44 -33.70 13.88
C GLU A 221 -64.63 -34.65 12.68
N ASP A 222 -63.78 -34.56 11.66
CA ASP A 222 -63.79 -35.42 10.47
C ASP A 222 -63.76 -36.90 10.85
N THR A 223 -62.90 -37.27 11.80
CA THR A 223 -62.78 -38.63 12.29
C THR A 223 -64.07 -39.11 12.96
N GLN A 224 -64.66 -38.27 13.84
CA GLN A 224 -65.90 -38.61 14.53
C GLN A 224 -67.07 -38.71 13.55
N GLN A 225 -67.17 -37.79 12.59
CA GLN A 225 -68.19 -37.79 11.55
C GLN A 225 -68.09 -39.02 10.65
N PHE A 226 -66.87 -39.44 10.30
CA PHE A 226 -66.61 -40.66 9.54
C PHE A 226 -67.08 -41.91 10.29
N ARG A 227 -66.66 -42.06 11.55
CA ARG A 227 -67.12 -43.17 12.40
C ARG A 227 -68.64 -43.19 12.55
N ALA A 228 -69.25 -42.02 12.76
CA ALA A 228 -70.70 -41.89 12.83
C ALA A 228 -71.40 -42.24 11.51
N GLY A 229 -70.75 -42.00 10.35
CA GLY A 229 -71.24 -42.40 9.05
C GLY A 229 -71.31 -43.92 8.87
N ILE A 230 -70.24 -44.63 9.24
CA ILE A 230 -70.20 -46.10 9.25
C ILE A 230 -71.34 -46.66 10.11
N LEU A 231 -71.48 -46.14 11.34
CA LEU A 231 -72.52 -46.60 12.28
C LEU A 231 -73.92 -46.30 11.76
N ARG A 232 -74.16 -45.14 11.12
CA ARG A 232 -75.46 -44.81 10.51
C ARG A 232 -75.85 -45.78 9.40
N GLN A 233 -74.89 -46.26 8.60
CA GLN A 233 -75.18 -47.27 7.57
C GLN A 233 -75.48 -48.65 8.19
N LEU A 234 -74.75 -49.04 9.25
CA LEU A 234 -74.91 -50.34 9.91
C LEU A 234 -76.16 -50.47 10.80
N LEU A 235 -76.46 -49.41 11.55
CA LEU A 235 -77.52 -49.38 12.57
C LEU A 235 -78.79 -48.64 12.11
N GLY A 236 -78.67 -47.80 11.07
CA GLY A 236 -79.72 -46.87 10.65
C GLY A 236 -79.69 -45.55 11.42
N ASP A 237 -80.37 -44.55 10.88
CA ASP A 237 -80.63 -43.26 11.49
C ASP A 237 -82.14 -42.93 11.39
N PRO A 238 -82.93 -43.21 12.44
CA PRO A 238 -84.38 -42.95 12.42
C PRO A 238 -84.71 -41.46 12.37
N VAL A 239 -83.79 -40.56 12.75
CA VAL A 239 -83.99 -39.11 12.70
C VAL A 239 -83.89 -38.61 11.26
N GLN A 240 -83.02 -39.20 10.45
CA GLN A 240 -82.86 -38.89 9.02
C GLN A 240 -83.65 -39.83 8.10
N GLY A 241 -84.43 -40.76 8.65
CA GLY A 241 -85.23 -41.72 7.88
C GLY A 241 -84.38 -42.76 7.14
N LEU A 242 -83.14 -42.98 7.57
CA LEU A 242 -82.25 -43.98 7.00
C LEU A 242 -82.41 -45.29 7.79
N ASN A 243 -82.75 -46.38 7.12
CA ASN A 243 -82.80 -47.70 7.77
C ASN A 243 -81.40 -48.32 7.83
N ALA A 244 -81.22 -49.38 8.62
CA ALA A 244 -80.00 -50.16 8.57
C ALA A 244 -79.88 -50.90 7.22
N VAL A 245 -78.67 -50.94 6.64
CA VAL A 245 -78.38 -51.77 5.45
C VAL A 245 -78.72 -53.23 5.76
N GLN A 246 -79.58 -53.84 4.95
CA GLN A 246 -80.04 -55.23 5.17
C GLN A 246 -79.34 -56.26 4.29
N ASP A 247 -78.85 -55.85 3.12
CA ASP A 247 -78.17 -56.75 2.19
C ASP A 247 -76.93 -57.37 2.87
N PRO A 248 -76.80 -58.71 2.89
CA PRO A 248 -75.69 -59.36 3.59
C PRO A 248 -74.31 -58.97 3.07
N LEU A 249 -74.19 -58.71 1.76
CA LEU A 249 -72.91 -58.44 1.10
C LEU A 249 -72.49 -56.99 1.34
N GLN A 250 -73.42 -56.05 1.23
CA GLN A 250 -73.19 -54.64 1.61
C GLN A 250 -72.86 -54.49 3.10
N ARG A 251 -73.56 -55.25 3.97
CA ARG A 251 -73.31 -55.24 5.40
C ARG A 251 -71.93 -55.82 5.74
N ALA A 252 -71.47 -56.86 5.04
CA ALA A 252 -70.13 -57.40 5.23
C ALA A 252 -69.04 -56.35 4.93
N LEU A 253 -69.13 -55.64 3.81
CA LEU A 253 -68.17 -54.56 3.47
C LEU A 253 -68.16 -53.46 4.54
N LEU A 254 -69.33 -53.05 5.04
CA LEU A 254 -69.43 -52.06 6.11
C LEU A 254 -68.83 -52.56 7.44
N GLN A 255 -68.96 -53.85 7.74
CA GLN A 255 -68.34 -54.47 8.91
C GLN A 255 -66.83 -54.55 8.78
N ASP A 256 -66.31 -54.84 7.58
CA ASP A 256 -64.87 -54.84 7.31
C ASP A 256 -64.28 -53.43 7.45
N ILE A 257 -64.96 -52.42 6.88
CA ILE A 257 -64.61 -51.00 7.07
C ILE A 257 -64.61 -50.63 8.56
N GLN A 258 -65.66 -51.02 9.29
CA GLN A 258 -65.76 -50.75 10.71
C GLN A 258 -64.61 -51.39 11.48
N LEU A 259 -64.31 -52.66 11.19
CA LEU A 259 -63.27 -53.41 11.86
C LEU A 259 -61.90 -52.78 11.63
N GLU A 260 -61.58 -52.40 10.39
CA GLU A 260 -60.31 -51.75 10.05
C GLU A 260 -60.19 -50.41 10.77
N PHE A 261 -61.26 -49.60 10.77
CA PHE A 261 -61.28 -48.32 11.47
C PHE A 261 -61.16 -48.45 12.99
N ASP A 262 -62.01 -49.27 13.62
CA ASP A 262 -62.09 -49.45 15.08
C ASP A 262 -60.85 -50.16 15.64
N SER A 263 -60.17 -51.01 14.86
CA SER A 263 -58.98 -51.74 15.32
C SER A 263 -57.67 -51.01 15.05
N ALA A 264 -57.50 -50.40 13.88
CA ALA A 264 -56.23 -49.80 13.47
C ALA A 264 -56.12 -48.31 13.82
N LEU A 265 -57.22 -47.56 13.73
CA LEU A 265 -57.24 -46.10 13.84
C LEU A 265 -57.76 -45.62 15.19
N GLN A 266 -58.95 -46.08 15.60
CA GLN A 266 -59.63 -45.63 16.81
C GLN A 266 -58.74 -45.62 18.07
N PRO A 267 -58.02 -46.70 18.45
CA PRO A 267 -57.20 -46.69 19.67
C PRO A 267 -56.00 -45.73 19.57
N LYS A 268 -55.55 -45.37 18.36
CA LYS A 268 -54.44 -44.42 18.16
C LYS A 268 -54.95 -42.99 18.23
N ILE A 269 -56.10 -42.74 17.63
CA ILE A 269 -56.80 -41.47 17.70
C ILE A 269 -57.15 -41.15 19.16
N GLU A 270 -57.69 -42.11 19.90
CA GLU A 270 -58.01 -41.93 21.32
C GLU A 270 -56.79 -41.55 22.16
N ARG A 271 -55.62 -42.17 21.92
CA ARG A 271 -54.38 -41.82 22.63
C ARG A 271 -53.94 -40.39 22.35
N VAL A 272 -53.99 -39.97 21.08
CA VAL A 272 -53.68 -38.59 20.67
C VAL A 272 -54.71 -37.61 21.31
N LEU A 273 -55.98 -38.00 21.40
CA LEU A 273 -57.05 -37.22 22.00
C LEU A 273 -56.99 -37.09 23.54
N LEU A 274 -56.16 -37.86 24.24
CA LEU A 274 -56.00 -37.71 25.70
C LEU A 274 -55.34 -36.38 26.08
N GLN A 275 -54.61 -35.76 25.14
CA GLN A 275 -53.84 -34.53 25.36
C GLN A 275 -54.03 -33.55 24.20
N PRO A 276 -55.28 -33.08 23.93
CA PRO A 276 -55.60 -32.34 22.72
C PRO A 276 -54.78 -31.04 22.59
N ASP A 277 -54.62 -30.31 23.69
CA ASP A 277 -53.83 -29.06 23.71
C ASP A 277 -52.35 -29.29 23.36
N GLN A 278 -51.77 -30.41 23.78
CA GLN A 278 -50.36 -30.73 23.51
C GLN A 278 -50.17 -31.18 22.06
N VAL A 279 -51.12 -31.94 21.52
CA VAL A 279 -51.14 -32.34 20.10
C VAL A 279 -51.23 -31.10 19.22
N GLU A 280 -52.12 -30.18 19.56
CA GLU A 280 -52.24 -28.92 18.85
C GLU A 280 -50.91 -28.16 18.86
N GLN A 281 -50.27 -28.00 20.03
CA GLN A 281 -48.99 -27.30 20.12
C GLN A 281 -47.87 -27.99 19.35
N LEU A 282 -47.83 -29.33 19.36
CA LEU A 282 -46.87 -30.13 18.60
C LEU A 282 -47.08 -29.96 17.09
N TRP A 283 -48.32 -30.06 16.62
CA TRP A 283 -48.66 -29.86 15.21
C TRP A 283 -48.40 -28.41 14.78
N GLN A 284 -48.73 -27.41 15.60
CA GLN A 284 -48.43 -26.01 15.32
C GLN A 284 -46.93 -25.77 15.18
N ALA A 285 -46.12 -26.27 16.12
CA ALA A 285 -44.67 -26.15 16.07
C ALA A 285 -44.11 -26.80 14.79
N TYR A 286 -44.61 -27.99 14.47
CA TYR A 286 -44.23 -28.72 13.26
C TYR A 286 -44.64 -28.00 11.96
N TRP A 287 -45.85 -27.45 11.88
CA TRP A 287 -46.33 -26.73 10.70
C TRP A 287 -45.68 -25.37 10.50
N GLN A 288 -45.25 -24.72 11.58
CA GLN A 288 -44.56 -23.44 11.49
C GLN A 288 -43.07 -23.59 11.18
N LEU A 289 -42.45 -24.74 11.49
CA LEU A 289 -41.03 -25.01 11.25
C LEU A 289 -40.55 -24.64 9.83
N PRO A 290 -41.17 -25.10 8.73
CA PRO A 290 -40.69 -24.78 7.38
C PRO A 290 -40.73 -23.29 7.08
N LYS A 291 -41.84 -22.64 7.46
CA LYS A 291 -42.03 -21.20 7.27
C LYS A 291 -41.03 -20.38 8.11
N GLN A 292 -40.85 -20.75 9.37
CA GLN A 292 -39.89 -20.09 10.27
C GLN A 292 -38.45 -20.30 9.80
N SER A 293 -38.12 -21.50 9.29
CA SER A 293 -36.82 -21.81 8.70
C SER A 293 -36.56 -20.96 7.45
N GLU A 294 -37.55 -20.81 6.56
CA GLU A 294 -37.44 -19.94 5.39
C GLU A 294 -37.30 -18.47 5.79
N GLN A 295 -38.10 -17.99 6.74
CA GLN A 295 -38.00 -16.63 7.28
C GLN A 295 -36.61 -16.37 7.88
N LEU A 296 -36.06 -17.34 8.60
CA LEU A 296 -34.70 -17.27 9.15
C LEU A 296 -33.65 -17.22 8.04
N LEU A 297 -33.77 -18.02 6.97
CA LEU A 297 -32.86 -17.92 5.81
C LEU A 297 -32.92 -16.53 5.16
N GLN A 298 -34.12 -15.99 4.99
CA GLN A 298 -34.29 -14.66 4.41
C GLN A 298 -33.70 -13.57 5.31
N SER A 299 -33.83 -13.67 6.63
CA SER A 299 -33.23 -12.71 7.55
C SER A 299 -31.71 -12.86 7.63
N LEU A 300 -31.17 -14.09 7.55
CA LEU A 300 -29.74 -14.35 7.43
C LEU A 300 -29.17 -13.76 6.12
N ASP A 301 -29.83 -13.95 4.98
CA ASP A 301 -29.41 -13.34 3.70
C ASP A 301 -29.43 -11.80 3.77
N ARG A 302 -30.46 -11.21 4.40
CA ARG A 302 -30.50 -9.76 4.63
C ARG A 302 -29.38 -9.29 5.55
N LEU A 303 -29.06 -10.04 6.61
CA LEU A 303 -27.94 -9.74 7.49
C LEU A 303 -26.61 -9.76 6.72
N ALA A 304 -26.38 -10.79 5.91
CA ALA A 304 -25.20 -10.89 5.05
C ALA A 304 -25.08 -9.69 4.10
N LYS A 305 -26.20 -9.27 3.46
CA LYS A 305 -26.23 -8.09 2.57
C LYS A 305 -26.10 -6.76 3.32
N SER A 306 -26.59 -6.68 4.56
CA SER A 306 -26.54 -5.46 5.38
C SER A 306 -25.13 -5.11 5.85
N GLN A 307 -24.18 -6.05 5.78
CA GLN A 307 -22.77 -5.77 6.04
C GLN A 307 -22.22 -4.80 4.98
N ASN A 308 -22.28 -3.52 5.31
CA ASN A 308 -21.91 -2.42 4.44
C ASN A 308 -20.38 -2.36 4.23
N ASN A 309 -19.96 -2.31 2.97
CA ASN A 309 -18.54 -2.23 2.58
C ASN A 309 -17.98 -0.80 2.56
N MET A 310 -18.76 0.23 2.94
CA MET A 310 -18.32 1.63 2.88
C MET A 310 -17.02 1.88 3.64
N PHE A 311 -16.84 1.25 4.82
CA PHE A 311 -15.61 1.41 5.59
C PHE A 311 -14.38 0.83 4.87
N ALA A 312 -14.50 -0.36 4.27
CA ALA A 312 -13.43 -0.94 3.46
C ALA A 312 -13.11 -0.08 2.22
N ILE A 313 -14.14 0.43 1.54
CA ILE A 313 -13.97 1.33 0.39
C ILE A 313 -13.23 2.61 0.80
N LEU A 314 -13.56 3.18 1.96
CA LEU A 314 -12.86 4.35 2.51
C LEU A 314 -11.40 4.02 2.84
N LEU A 315 -11.12 2.90 3.48
CA LEU A 315 -9.74 2.51 3.76
C LEU A 315 -8.94 2.23 2.48
N ILE A 316 -9.54 1.60 1.47
CA ILE A 316 -8.91 1.40 0.15
C ILE A 316 -8.61 2.76 -0.51
N SER A 317 -9.55 3.71 -0.46
CA SER A 317 -9.31 5.04 -1.04
C SER A 317 -8.18 5.79 -0.33
N VAL A 318 -8.08 5.68 1.00
CA VAL A 318 -6.95 6.23 1.78
C VAL A 318 -5.63 5.60 1.37
N VAL A 319 -5.58 4.27 1.18
CA VAL A 319 -4.36 3.58 0.69
C VAL A 319 -3.96 4.07 -0.69
N VAL A 320 -4.91 4.22 -1.62
CA VAL A 320 -4.66 4.72 -2.98
C VAL A 320 -4.11 6.15 -2.93
N ILE A 321 -4.69 7.03 -2.11
CA ILE A 321 -4.21 8.41 -1.94
C ILE A 321 -2.79 8.43 -1.36
N ALA A 322 -2.48 7.59 -0.36
CA ALA A 322 -1.16 7.50 0.22
C ALA A 322 -0.10 7.02 -0.78
N LEU A 323 -0.44 6.04 -1.62
CA LEU A 323 0.42 5.56 -2.72
C LEU A 323 0.68 6.64 -3.77
N LEU A 324 -0.34 7.40 -4.17
CA LEU A 324 -0.19 8.53 -5.09
C LEU A 324 0.69 9.63 -4.49
N GLY A 325 0.52 9.93 -3.20
CA GLY A 325 1.37 10.89 -2.48
C GLY A 325 2.85 10.46 -2.43
N LEU A 326 3.11 9.16 -2.21
CA LEU A 326 4.46 8.59 -2.26
C LEU A 326 5.04 8.66 -3.68
N ALA A 327 4.28 8.26 -4.70
CA ALA A 327 4.72 8.33 -6.09
C ALA A 327 5.03 9.77 -6.52
N TYR A 328 4.23 10.75 -6.08
CA TYR A 328 4.49 12.17 -6.32
C TYR A 328 5.78 12.63 -5.63
N ALA A 329 5.99 12.27 -4.36
CA ALA A 329 7.19 12.65 -3.62
C ALA A 329 8.47 12.04 -4.21
N THR A 330 8.42 10.77 -4.62
CA THR A 330 9.56 10.09 -5.27
C THR A 330 9.84 10.66 -6.66
N TRP A 331 8.81 10.93 -7.45
CA TRP A 331 8.94 11.61 -8.74
C TRP A 331 9.57 13.00 -8.60
N GLN A 332 9.11 13.79 -7.62
CA GLN A 332 9.66 15.11 -7.34
C GLN A 332 11.12 15.05 -6.88
N LEU A 333 11.49 14.07 -6.04
CA LEU A 333 12.88 13.83 -5.66
C LEU A 333 13.76 13.43 -6.85
N MET A 334 13.26 12.57 -7.73
CA MET A 334 13.96 12.16 -8.95
C MET A 334 14.22 13.36 -9.86
N ARG A 335 13.22 14.24 -10.05
CA ARG A 335 13.35 15.48 -10.83
C ARG A 335 14.41 16.42 -10.24
N LEU A 336 14.45 16.60 -8.92
CA LEU A 336 15.47 17.42 -8.25
C LEU A 336 16.87 16.82 -8.41
N SER A 337 16.98 15.48 -8.34
CA SER A 337 18.26 14.80 -8.50
C SER A 337 18.82 14.91 -9.93
N MET A 338 17.98 14.84 -10.96
CA MET A 338 18.41 14.96 -12.36
C MET A 338 18.98 16.34 -12.70
N ARG A 339 18.39 17.42 -12.16
CA ARG A 339 18.90 18.79 -12.34
C ARG A 339 20.35 18.91 -11.86
N LYS A 340 20.64 18.33 -10.69
CA LYS A 340 22.00 18.34 -10.12
C LYS A 340 23.01 17.59 -10.97
N PHE A 341 22.65 16.45 -11.55
CA PHE A 341 23.57 15.70 -12.43
C PHE A 341 23.95 16.53 -13.67
N ALA A 342 22.98 17.22 -14.28
CA ALA A 342 23.23 18.13 -15.39
C ALA A 342 24.14 19.30 -15.00
N ASP A 343 23.89 19.94 -13.86
CA ASP A 343 24.71 21.06 -13.37
C ASP A 343 26.14 20.62 -13.02
N THR A 344 26.33 19.45 -12.40
CA THR A 344 27.67 18.90 -12.14
C THR A 344 28.41 18.47 -13.40
N ALA A 345 27.72 17.98 -14.43
CA ALA A 345 28.34 17.67 -15.72
C ALA A 345 28.85 18.93 -16.40
N GLN A 346 28.07 20.00 -16.37
CA GLN A 346 28.48 21.32 -16.90
C GLN A 346 29.67 21.91 -16.12
N GLN A 347 29.71 21.72 -14.80
CA GLN A 347 30.86 22.15 -13.98
C GLN A 347 32.14 21.35 -14.26
N LEU A 348 32.04 20.03 -14.51
CA LEU A 348 33.18 19.19 -14.89
C LEU A 348 33.75 19.59 -16.25
N GLU A 349 32.90 19.93 -17.22
CA GLU A 349 33.32 20.46 -18.54
C GLU A 349 34.15 21.74 -18.37
N SER A 350 33.66 22.69 -17.54
CA SER A 350 34.37 23.95 -17.26
C SER A 350 35.68 23.77 -16.46
N ALA A 351 35.77 22.75 -15.62
CA ALA A 351 36.98 22.42 -14.87
C ALA A 351 38.06 21.80 -15.79
N TYR A 352 37.65 21.06 -16.82
CA TYR A 352 38.57 20.50 -17.82
C TYR A 352 39.27 21.61 -18.61
N GLU A 353 38.53 22.65 -19.03
CA GLU A 353 39.11 23.83 -19.69
C GLU A 353 40.11 24.58 -18.79
N THR A 354 39.84 24.69 -17.49
CA THR A 354 40.73 25.38 -16.53
C THR A 354 42.06 24.65 -16.31
N SER A 355 42.06 23.31 -16.38
CA SER A 355 43.26 22.48 -16.20
C SER A 355 44.28 22.58 -17.33
N GLN A 356 43.84 22.85 -18.57
CA GLN A 356 44.76 23.07 -19.70
C GLN A 356 45.54 24.39 -19.52
N HIS A 357 44.92 25.42 -18.94
CA HIS A 357 45.58 26.70 -18.67
C HIS A 357 46.66 26.61 -17.58
N GLN A 358 46.50 25.74 -16.57
CA GLN A 358 47.49 25.59 -15.49
C GLN A 358 48.73 24.77 -15.87
N HIS A 359 48.70 23.96 -16.94
CA HIS A 359 49.89 23.28 -17.47
C HIS A 359 50.80 24.19 -18.32
N ALA A 360 50.27 25.28 -18.88
CA ALA A 360 51.08 26.25 -19.62
C ALA A 360 52.01 27.08 -18.72
N ILE A 361 51.58 27.38 -17.48
CA ILE A 361 52.36 28.22 -16.54
C ILE A 361 53.55 27.46 -15.92
N LEU A 362 53.42 26.16 -15.62
CA LEU A 362 54.52 25.38 -15.04
C LEU A 362 55.63 25.04 -16.04
N ARG A 363 55.33 25.06 -17.35
CA ARG A 363 56.33 24.85 -18.41
C ARG A 363 57.25 26.07 -18.59
N LEU A 364 56.69 27.28 -18.43
CA LEU A 364 57.46 28.54 -18.42
C LEU A 364 58.47 28.63 -17.27
N LEU A 365 58.22 27.96 -16.14
CA LEU A 365 59.12 27.99 -14.99
C LEU A 365 60.39 27.13 -15.19
N ASN A 366 60.32 26.09 -16.02
CA ASN A 366 61.48 25.22 -16.30
C ASN A 366 62.37 25.78 -17.42
N GLU A 367 61.80 26.48 -18.41
CA GLU A 367 62.57 26.98 -19.57
C GLU A 367 63.46 28.21 -19.28
N ILE A 368 63.30 28.88 -18.13
CA ILE A 368 64.18 30.00 -17.73
C ILE A 368 65.37 29.53 -16.87
N SER A 369 65.35 28.31 -16.32
CA SER A 369 66.41 27.85 -15.41
C SER A 369 67.68 27.35 -16.11
N ASP A 370 67.59 26.94 -17.39
CA ASP A 370 68.73 26.40 -18.16
C ASP A 370 69.46 27.47 -19.01
N PHE A 371 69.08 28.75 -18.93
CA PHE A 371 69.72 29.85 -19.67
C PHE A 371 70.80 30.60 -18.86
N ALA A 372 71.14 30.12 -17.66
CA ALA A 372 72.07 30.77 -16.72
C ALA A 372 73.57 30.42 -16.93
N GLU A 373 73.94 29.54 -17.88
CA GLU A 373 75.32 29.03 -18.00
C GLU A 373 76.10 29.42 -19.28
N GLY A 374 75.58 30.35 -20.09
CA GLY A 374 76.44 31.22 -20.92
C GLY A 374 77.38 30.56 -21.95
N ASP A 375 76.84 29.85 -22.96
CA ASP A 375 77.57 29.57 -24.21
C ASP A 375 76.65 29.67 -25.44
N LEU A 376 76.79 30.75 -26.23
CA LEU A 376 75.95 31.10 -27.38
C LEU A 376 76.66 30.90 -28.74
N ARG A 377 77.61 29.97 -28.86
CA ARG A 377 78.36 29.75 -30.12
C ARG A 377 77.89 28.57 -30.99
N ARG A 378 76.66 28.08 -30.84
CA ARG A 378 76.10 27.04 -31.73
C ARG A 378 74.92 27.56 -32.57
N PRO A 379 74.85 27.23 -33.88
CA PRO A 379 73.63 27.45 -34.65
C PRO A 379 72.60 26.37 -34.28
N ALA A 380 71.42 26.79 -33.79
CA ALA A 380 70.28 25.92 -33.57
C ALA A 380 69.30 26.05 -34.75
N THR A 381 69.12 24.96 -35.50
CA THR A 381 68.08 24.86 -36.54
C THR A 381 66.73 24.64 -35.86
N VAL A 382 65.73 25.45 -36.22
CA VAL A 382 64.44 25.57 -35.53
C VAL A 382 63.31 25.10 -36.45
N SER A 383 62.39 24.29 -35.92
CA SER A 383 61.11 23.88 -36.57
C SER A 383 59.92 24.66 -35.97
N GLU A 384 58.79 24.63 -36.68
CA GLU A 384 57.92 25.78 -36.97
C GLU A 384 56.92 26.22 -35.88
N ASP A 385 56.44 25.39 -34.95
CA ASP A 385 55.17 25.74 -34.27
C ASP A 385 55.23 26.24 -32.81
N PHE A 386 56.41 26.39 -32.20
CA PHE A 386 56.55 26.99 -30.84
C PHE A 386 57.59 28.09 -30.74
N THR A 387 58.43 28.20 -31.77
CA THR A 387 59.69 28.94 -31.72
C THR A 387 59.63 30.28 -32.44
N GLY A 388 58.55 30.58 -33.19
CA GLY A 388 58.38 31.86 -33.89
C GLY A 388 58.27 33.05 -32.94
N THR A 389 57.46 32.93 -31.88
CA THR A 389 57.26 34.01 -30.90
C THR A 389 58.46 34.19 -29.95
N ILE A 390 59.19 33.11 -29.66
CA ILE A 390 60.42 33.16 -28.85
C ILE A 390 61.60 33.69 -29.68
N ALA A 391 61.64 33.41 -30.99
CA ALA A 391 62.63 33.96 -31.90
C ALA A 391 62.51 35.49 -32.04
N ASP A 392 61.29 36.03 -32.11
CA ASP A 392 61.08 37.48 -32.11
C ASP A 392 61.54 38.13 -30.78
N ALA A 393 61.27 37.50 -29.64
CA ALA A 393 61.69 38.00 -28.33
C ALA A 393 63.23 37.96 -28.13
N LEU A 394 63.90 36.89 -28.58
CA LEU A 394 65.36 36.80 -28.56
C LEU A 394 66.03 37.79 -29.52
N ASN A 395 65.46 37.99 -30.70
CA ASN A 395 65.99 38.94 -31.68
C ASN A 395 65.86 40.40 -31.19
N LEU A 396 64.75 40.72 -30.51
CA LEU A 396 64.56 42.04 -29.89
C LEU A 396 65.59 42.31 -28.78
N MET A 397 65.88 41.32 -27.92
CA MET A 397 66.91 41.46 -26.89
C MET A 397 68.32 41.63 -27.49
N LEU A 398 68.64 40.90 -28.56
CA LEU A 398 69.94 41.00 -29.24
C LEU A 398 70.15 42.37 -29.90
N GLN A 399 69.09 42.99 -30.42
CA GLN A 399 69.14 44.36 -30.94
C GLN A 399 69.40 45.39 -29.82
N GLN A 400 68.76 45.23 -28.67
CA GLN A 400 68.98 46.12 -27.51
C GLN A 400 70.40 45.99 -26.95
N TYR A 401 70.96 44.79 -26.91
CA TYR A 401 72.36 44.58 -26.50
C TYR A 401 73.36 45.18 -27.48
N ARG A 402 73.10 45.13 -28.80
CA ARG A 402 73.95 45.81 -29.79
C ARG A 402 73.92 47.33 -29.64
N HIS A 403 72.76 47.92 -29.38
CA HIS A 403 72.64 49.35 -29.08
C HIS A 403 73.41 49.76 -27.81
N LEU A 404 73.37 48.95 -26.76
CA LEU A 404 74.12 49.20 -25.53
C LEU A 404 75.64 49.16 -25.77
N ILE A 405 76.12 48.18 -26.53
CA ILE A 405 77.55 48.03 -26.85
C ILE A 405 78.05 49.18 -27.72
N ASP A 406 77.26 49.62 -28.71
CA ASP A 406 77.60 50.80 -29.53
C ASP A 406 77.67 52.08 -28.67
N SER A 407 76.76 52.28 -27.72
CA SER A 407 76.80 53.42 -26.79
C SER A 407 78.02 53.39 -25.87
N VAL A 408 78.39 52.22 -25.35
CA VAL A 408 79.61 52.07 -24.53
C VAL A 408 80.86 52.36 -25.36
N GLN A 409 80.90 51.90 -26.60
CA GLN A 409 82.06 52.09 -27.46
C GLN A 409 82.26 53.56 -27.86
N ARG A 410 81.16 54.31 -28.06
CA ARG A 410 81.20 55.79 -28.23
C ARG A 410 81.68 56.51 -26.97
N SER A 411 81.17 56.12 -25.80
CA SER A 411 81.57 56.73 -24.51
C SER A 411 83.08 56.59 -24.24
N VAL A 412 83.69 55.46 -24.62
CA VAL A 412 85.15 55.27 -24.49
C VAL A 412 85.95 56.15 -25.45
N THR A 413 85.41 56.43 -26.65
CA THR A 413 86.11 57.29 -27.62
C THR A 413 86.07 58.77 -27.21
N GLU A 414 84.99 59.21 -26.58
CA GLU A 414 84.85 60.57 -26.04
C GLU A 414 85.71 60.80 -24.79
N LEU A 415 85.88 59.78 -23.95
CA LEU A 415 86.77 59.83 -22.78
C LEU A 415 88.26 60.05 -23.16
N ASP A 416 88.70 59.51 -24.29
CA ASP A 416 90.06 59.72 -24.80
C ASP A 416 90.27 61.16 -25.30
N GLN A 417 89.24 61.83 -25.84
CA GLN A 417 89.31 63.23 -26.24
C GLN A 417 89.41 64.17 -25.03
N ALA A 418 88.68 63.89 -23.95
CA ALA A 418 88.78 64.63 -22.69
C ALA A 418 90.17 64.50 -22.02
N ARG A 419 90.87 63.39 -22.25
CA ARG A 419 92.24 63.20 -21.75
C ARG A 419 93.26 64.06 -22.51
N LEU A 420 93.03 64.30 -23.80
CA LEU A 420 93.89 65.17 -24.62
C LEU A 420 93.78 66.65 -24.23
N THR A 421 92.58 67.11 -23.87
CA THR A 421 92.38 68.49 -23.38
C THR A 421 92.98 68.71 -22.00
N LEU A 422 92.96 67.70 -21.12
CA LEU A 422 93.62 67.78 -19.80
C LEU A 422 95.14 67.98 -19.92
N LEU A 423 95.79 67.33 -20.89
CA LEU A 423 97.22 67.49 -21.17
C LEU A 423 97.55 68.91 -21.69
N GLN A 424 96.65 69.54 -22.45
CA GLN A 424 96.82 70.92 -22.90
C GLN A 424 96.73 71.93 -21.75
N VAL A 425 95.87 71.70 -20.75
CA VAL A 425 95.76 72.55 -19.56
C VAL A 425 97.05 72.53 -18.74
N GLU A 426 97.68 71.36 -18.59
CA GLU A 426 98.93 71.21 -17.84
C GLU A 426 100.13 71.94 -18.50
N GLN A 427 100.18 71.93 -19.84
CA GLN A 427 101.19 72.67 -20.61
C GLN A 427 101.02 74.20 -20.50
N ILE A 428 99.79 74.71 -20.40
CA ILE A 428 99.54 76.15 -20.26
C ILE A 428 99.85 76.62 -18.83
N ALA A 429 99.52 75.82 -17.81
CA ALA A 429 99.81 76.14 -16.42
C ALA A 429 101.32 76.25 -16.13
N THR A 430 102.12 75.37 -16.75
CA THR A 430 103.60 75.44 -16.68
C THR A 430 104.13 76.68 -17.39
N HIS A 431 103.57 77.05 -18.55
CA HIS A 431 103.97 78.26 -19.27
C HIS A 431 103.61 79.55 -18.51
N LEU A 432 102.46 79.59 -17.84
CA LEU A 432 102.02 80.72 -17.02
C LEU A 432 102.91 80.91 -15.77
N THR A 433 103.28 79.80 -15.12
CA THR A 433 104.18 79.82 -13.96
C THR A 433 105.56 80.35 -14.35
N HIS A 434 106.09 79.94 -15.52
CA HIS A 434 107.37 80.44 -16.03
C HIS A 434 107.33 81.94 -16.35
N HIS A 435 106.22 82.45 -16.90
CA HIS A 435 106.03 83.86 -17.22
C HIS A 435 105.89 84.76 -15.99
N VAL A 436 105.17 84.30 -14.96
CA VAL A 436 104.99 85.03 -13.69
C VAL A 436 106.31 85.09 -12.91
N GLN A 437 107.10 84.02 -12.90
CA GLN A 437 108.39 84.01 -12.19
C GLN A 437 109.38 85.01 -12.79
N HIS A 438 109.38 85.17 -14.12
CA HIS A 438 110.30 86.06 -14.82
C HIS A 438 109.90 87.55 -14.77
N SER A 439 108.68 87.86 -14.32
CA SER A 439 108.12 89.22 -14.30
C SER A 439 108.17 89.92 -12.94
N VAL A 440 108.57 89.23 -11.87
CA VAL A 440 108.73 89.78 -10.50
C VAL A 440 110.15 90.33 -10.22
N GLN A 441 111.15 90.04 -11.07
CA GLN A 441 112.56 90.37 -10.76
C GLN A 441 113.12 91.62 -11.48
N THR A 442 112.32 92.37 -12.24
CA THR A 442 112.79 93.62 -12.88
C THR A 442 111.79 94.76 -12.70
N ASP A 443 111.76 95.29 -11.48
CA ASP A 443 111.29 96.64 -11.18
C ASP A 443 112.43 97.43 -10.52
N THR A 444 113.18 98.16 -11.34
CA THR A 444 113.49 99.58 -11.12
C THR A 444 113.77 100.20 -12.48
N THR A 445 113.03 101.26 -12.82
CA THR A 445 113.14 102.16 -13.99
C THR A 445 112.73 101.59 -15.35
N GLU A 446 111.45 101.71 -15.70
CA GLU A 446 110.95 102.44 -16.90
C GLU A 446 109.42 102.30 -17.00
N MET A 447 108.72 103.43 -16.90
CA MET A 447 107.25 103.54 -16.75
C MET A 447 106.49 103.51 -18.09
N SER A 448 107.01 102.81 -19.10
CA SER A 448 106.41 102.73 -20.45
C SER A 448 106.04 101.30 -20.88
N GLY A 449 106.36 100.28 -20.06
CA GLY A 449 106.08 98.86 -20.38
C GLY A 449 104.96 98.20 -19.59
N CYS A 450 104.30 98.93 -18.68
CA CYS A 450 103.26 98.39 -17.80
C CYS A 450 101.98 98.03 -18.57
N ASP A 451 101.54 98.88 -19.50
CA ASP A 451 100.34 98.64 -20.32
C ASP A 451 100.44 97.38 -21.18
N ALA A 452 101.62 97.10 -21.74
CA ALA A 452 101.85 95.89 -22.54
C ALA A 452 101.82 94.61 -21.68
N LYS A 453 102.36 94.67 -20.46
CA LYS A 453 102.31 93.55 -19.50
C LYS A 453 100.89 93.31 -19.02
N GLU A 454 100.11 94.34 -18.70
CA GLU A 454 98.70 94.20 -18.30
C GLU A 454 97.82 93.69 -19.44
N GLN A 455 98.02 94.16 -20.68
CA GLN A 455 97.32 93.61 -21.85
C GLN A 455 97.65 92.14 -22.08
N GLN A 456 98.92 91.75 -21.92
CA GLN A 456 99.35 90.37 -22.13
C GLN A 456 98.82 89.45 -21.01
N LEU A 457 98.78 89.91 -19.76
CA LEU A 457 98.14 89.19 -18.65
C LEU A 457 96.63 89.07 -18.87
N GLY A 458 95.99 90.11 -19.40
CA GLY A 458 94.59 90.11 -19.80
C GLY A 458 94.28 89.04 -20.86
N LEU A 459 95.14 88.91 -21.89
CA LEU A 459 95.00 87.87 -22.93
C LEU A 459 95.12 86.45 -22.36
N TYR A 460 96.08 86.22 -21.44
CA TYR A 460 96.21 84.92 -20.78
C TYR A 460 95.01 84.57 -19.90
N LEU A 461 94.48 85.55 -19.15
CA LEU A 461 93.26 85.37 -18.37
C LEU A 461 92.06 85.10 -19.28
N GLN A 462 91.94 85.79 -20.41
CA GLN A 462 90.87 85.55 -21.38
C GLN A 462 90.94 84.13 -21.98
N GLN A 463 92.14 83.67 -22.31
CA GLN A 463 92.37 82.33 -22.85
C GLN A 463 92.07 81.23 -21.81
N LEU A 464 92.48 81.44 -20.55
CA LEU A 464 92.14 80.54 -19.44
C LEU A 464 90.62 80.48 -19.23
N ASN A 465 89.94 81.63 -19.25
CA ASN A 465 88.50 81.70 -19.03
C ASN A 465 87.70 81.06 -20.19
N ALA A 466 88.21 81.16 -21.42
CA ALA A 466 87.61 80.48 -22.57
C ALA A 466 87.66 78.95 -22.42
N ILE A 467 88.81 78.41 -21.97
CA ILE A 467 89.00 76.97 -21.74
C ILE A 467 88.14 76.48 -20.57
N ILE A 468 88.06 77.23 -19.47
CA ILE A 468 87.18 76.90 -18.33
C ILE A 468 85.73 76.84 -18.80
N LYS A 469 85.28 77.78 -19.63
CA LYS A 469 83.92 77.80 -20.16
C LYS A 469 83.65 76.61 -21.10
N GLU A 470 84.64 76.19 -21.87
CA GLU A 470 84.56 74.99 -22.73
C GLU A 470 84.44 73.71 -21.90
N LEU A 471 85.20 73.61 -20.80
CA LEU A 471 85.13 72.51 -19.84
C LEU A 471 83.79 72.49 -19.07
N GLU A 472 83.26 73.64 -18.66
CA GLU A 472 81.92 73.72 -18.06
C GLU A 472 80.83 73.29 -19.03
N LEU A 473 80.92 73.66 -20.31
CA LEU A 473 79.99 73.21 -21.36
C LEU A 473 80.07 71.70 -21.59
N ALA A 474 81.28 71.13 -21.63
CA ALA A 474 81.47 69.69 -21.77
C ALA A 474 80.91 68.90 -20.56
N ILE A 475 81.12 69.40 -19.34
CA ILE A 475 80.62 68.78 -18.11
C ILE A 475 79.09 68.94 -17.98
N SER A 476 78.54 70.09 -18.33
CA SER A 476 77.08 70.33 -18.32
C SER A 476 76.36 69.53 -19.41
N GLY A 477 76.99 69.30 -20.58
CA GLY A 477 76.48 68.39 -21.60
C GLY A 477 76.39 66.96 -21.09
N TYR A 478 77.43 66.49 -20.40
CA TYR A 478 77.46 65.16 -19.79
C TYR A 478 76.42 64.95 -18.67
N GLN A 479 75.99 66.00 -17.97
CA GLN A 479 74.93 65.89 -16.95
C GLN A 479 73.51 65.90 -17.53
N LEU A 480 73.27 66.49 -18.72
CA LEU A 480 71.97 66.42 -19.40
C LEU A 480 71.74 65.07 -20.11
N GLU A 481 72.80 64.40 -20.58
CA GLU A 481 72.71 63.08 -21.25
C GLU A 481 72.62 61.88 -20.29
N MET A 482 72.69 62.09 -18.96
CA MET A 482 72.46 61.04 -17.96
C MET A 482 71.13 61.16 -17.20
N ILE A 483 70.26 62.12 -17.55
CA ILE A 483 68.94 62.34 -16.90
C ILE A 483 67.75 62.20 -17.90
N GLU A 484 68.01 61.97 -19.19
CA GLU A 484 67.08 61.27 -20.11
C GLU A 484 67.58 59.85 -20.37
#